data_AF-E9RTP7-F1
#
_entry.id   AF-E9RTP7-F1
#
_cell.length_a   1.000
_cell.length_b   1.000
_cell.length_c   1.000
_cell.angle_alpha   90.00
_cell.angle_beta   90.00
_cell.angle_gamma   90.00
#
_symmetry.space_group_name_H-M   'P 1'
#
loop_
_entity.id
_entity.type
_entity.pdbx_description
1 polymer ?
#
loop_
_entity_poly.entity_id
_entity_poly.type
_entity_poly.pdbx_seq_one_letter_code
_entity_poly.pdbx_strand_id
1 'polypeptide(L)'
;MQLTESSYIKRVSILGGEPLANENLKDVLDLIVELRLKYPIVGKIDTIYSDKYDFKHNILIENSNEIRLSYPQKTIWLYTGYTWEQIVNPVVTDDFNSERDKLLKMRRDIVEQCDVLVDGRYEEDKRDITYHWAGSTNQRVIDVQESLKQKQVVLWKDK
;
A
#
# COMPACT_ATOMS: atom_id res chain seq x y z
N MET A 1 -6.39 -8.86 -14.73
CA MET A 1 -6.75 -7.47 -14.36
C MET A 1 -6.79 -6.51 -15.57
N GLN A 2 -7.86 -6.54 -16.38
CA GLN A 2 -8.03 -5.69 -17.58
C GLN A 2 -8.35 -4.21 -17.25
N LEU A 3 -9.00 -3.96 -16.12
CA LEU A 3 -9.50 -2.62 -15.74
C LEU A 3 -8.39 -1.58 -15.53
N THR A 4 -7.17 -2.01 -15.23
CA THR A 4 -6.04 -1.11 -14.99
C THR A 4 -5.21 -0.85 -16.26
N GLU A 5 -5.52 -1.50 -17.39
CA GLU A 5 -4.66 -1.48 -18.58
C GLU A 5 -4.76 -0.19 -19.39
N SER A 6 -5.91 0.48 -19.32
CA SER A 6 -6.13 1.71 -20.06
C SER A 6 -5.13 2.81 -19.65
N SER A 7 -4.56 3.50 -20.65
CA SER A 7 -3.52 4.52 -20.46
C SER A 7 -3.99 5.76 -19.69
N TYR A 8 -5.30 6.06 -19.71
CA TYR A 8 -5.88 7.18 -18.98
C TYR A 8 -6.06 6.90 -17.48
N ILE A 9 -5.98 5.63 -17.05
CA ILE A 9 -6.04 5.27 -15.64
C ILE A 9 -4.67 5.57 -15.02
N LYS A 10 -4.61 6.54 -14.12
CA LYS A 10 -3.36 6.93 -13.42
C LYS A 10 -3.22 6.32 -12.03
N ARG A 11 -4.33 5.80 -11.49
CA ARG A 11 -4.45 5.37 -10.11
C ARG A 11 -5.33 4.14 -9.98
N VAL A 12 -4.93 3.23 -9.09
CA VAL A 12 -5.75 2.16 -8.55
C VAL A 12 -6.00 2.48 -7.08
N SER A 13 -7.25 2.40 -6.64
CA SER A 13 -7.60 2.62 -5.23
C SER A 13 -8.24 1.36 -4.67
N ILE A 14 -7.76 0.93 -3.50
CA ILE A 14 -8.28 -0.19 -2.73
C ILE A 14 -9.10 0.42 -1.59
N LEU A 15 -10.41 0.23 -1.67
CA LEU A 15 -11.40 0.75 -0.73
C LEU A 15 -12.62 -0.19 -0.67
N GLY A 16 -13.48 0.03 0.31
CA GLY A 16 -14.68 -0.79 0.57
C GLY A 16 -14.45 -1.72 1.76
N GLY A 17 -15.43 -1.79 2.67
CA GLY A 17 -15.23 -2.44 3.97
C GLY A 17 -13.99 -1.89 4.70
N GLU A 18 -13.28 -2.76 5.43
CA GLU A 18 -11.97 -2.48 6.01
C GLU A 18 -10.91 -3.37 5.33
N PRO A 19 -10.11 -2.85 4.38
CA PRO A 19 -9.11 -3.64 3.67
C PRO A 19 -8.07 -4.32 4.58
N LEU A 20 -7.77 -3.74 5.74
CA LEU A 20 -6.81 -4.28 6.70
C LEU A 20 -7.47 -5.15 7.80
N ALA A 21 -8.74 -5.54 7.63
CA ALA A 21 -9.39 -6.52 8.49
C ALA A 21 -8.73 -7.88 8.31
N ASN A 22 -8.64 -8.68 9.39
CA ASN A 22 -7.86 -9.93 9.40
C ASN A 22 -8.26 -10.88 8.25
N GLU A 23 -9.56 -10.93 7.95
CA GLU A 23 -10.18 -11.78 6.95
C GLU A 23 -9.81 -11.35 5.53
N ASN A 24 -9.49 -10.07 5.32
CA ASN A 24 -9.20 -9.47 4.02
C ASN A 24 -7.70 -9.45 3.68
N LEU A 25 -6.82 -9.61 4.67
CA LEU A 25 -5.38 -9.38 4.50
C LEU A 25 -4.76 -10.26 3.40
N LYS A 26 -5.19 -11.52 3.26
CA LYS A 26 -4.60 -12.42 2.25
C LYS A 26 -4.93 -11.94 0.84
N ASP A 27 -6.20 -11.69 0.56
CA ASP A 27 -6.68 -11.30 -0.76
C ASP A 27 -6.16 -9.91 -1.16
N VAL A 28 -6.12 -8.97 -0.21
CA VAL A 28 -5.56 -7.63 -0.44
C VAL A 28 -4.07 -7.69 -0.73
N LEU A 29 -3.32 -8.51 0.02
CA LEU A 29 -1.89 -8.68 -0.23
C LEU A 29 -1.64 -9.29 -1.62
N ASP A 30 -2.36 -10.34 -2.00
CA ASP A 30 -2.23 -10.97 -3.30
C ASP A 30 -2.52 -9.98 -4.45
N LEU A 31 -3.58 -9.20 -4.32
CA LEU A 31 -3.95 -8.18 -5.30
C LEU A 31 -2.86 -7.11 -5.44
N ILE A 32 -2.29 -6.65 -4.33
CA ILE A 32 -1.22 -5.65 -4.34
C ILE A 32 0.05 -6.23 -4.97
N VAL A 33 0.38 -7.49 -4.68
CA VAL A 33 1.52 -8.17 -5.31
C VAL A 33 1.31 -8.26 -6.83
N GLU A 34 0.13 -8.67 -7.31
CA GLU A 34 -0.18 -8.67 -8.76
C GLU A 34 -0.05 -7.27 -9.36
N LEU A 35 -0.60 -6.25 -8.70
CA LEU A 35 -0.50 -4.86 -9.13
C LEU A 35 0.94 -4.38 -9.20
N ARG A 36 1.81 -4.78 -8.27
CA ARG A 36 3.22 -4.36 -8.23
C ARG A 36 4.12 -5.10 -9.19
N LEU A 37 3.81 -6.35 -9.53
CA LEU A 37 4.43 -7.02 -10.67
C LEU A 37 4.15 -6.28 -11.98
N LYS A 38 2.94 -5.71 -12.12
CA LYS A 38 2.54 -4.96 -13.32
C LYS A 38 2.95 -3.48 -13.30
N TYR A 39 2.97 -2.85 -12.13
CA TYR A 39 3.26 -1.43 -11.92
C TYR A 39 4.27 -1.25 -10.76
N PRO A 40 5.56 -1.54 -10.99
CA PRO A 40 6.59 -1.49 -9.95
C PRO A 40 6.79 -0.08 -9.37
N ILE A 41 7.17 -0.01 -8.09
CA ILE A 41 7.53 1.26 -7.45
C ILE A 41 8.86 1.78 -8.01
N VAL A 42 8.91 3.07 -8.31
CA VAL A 42 10.15 3.70 -8.78
C VAL A 42 11.16 3.80 -7.63
N GLY A 43 12.27 3.06 -7.70
CA GLY A 43 13.39 3.15 -6.75
C GLY A 43 13.44 2.01 -5.72
N LYS A 44 12.45 1.09 -5.72
CA LYS A 44 12.39 -0.08 -4.84
C LYS A 44 12.65 -1.37 -5.64
N ILE A 45 13.78 -1.44 -6.36
CA ILE A 45 14.28 -2.71 -6.90
C ILE A 45 15.64 -2.94 -6.28
N ASP A 46 15.61 -3.38 -5.04
CA ASP A 46 16.58 -4.34 -4.54
C ASP A 46 15.81 -5.25 -3.57
N THR A 47 15.98 -6.56 -3.75
CA THR A 47 15.66 -7.65 -2.81
C THR A 47 14.23 -8.14 -2.50
N ILE A 48 13.13 -7.37 -2.56
CA ILE A 48 11.84 -7.89 -2.00
C ILE A 48 10.97 -8.68 -3.00
N TYR A 49 11.03 -8.39 -4.30
CA TYR A 49 10.21 -9.08 -5.31
C TYR A 49 10.76 -10.47 -5.71
N SER A 50 11.84 -10.95 -5.08
CA SER A 50 12.19 -12.36 -5.17
C SER A 50 11.22 -13.13 -4.29
N ASP A 51 10.35 -13.89 -4.95
CA ASP A 51 9.50 -14.85 -4.27
C ASP A 51 10.37 -15.74 -3.37
N LYS A 52 9.85 -16.09 -2.18
CA LYS A 52 10.52 -17.01 -1.26
C LYS A 52 10.60 -18.44 -1.84
N TYR A 53 10.08 -18.65 -3.05
CA TYR A 53 9.91 -19.93 -3.71
C TYR A 53 10.51 -20.07 -5.13
N ASP A 54 11.00 -19.01 -5.79
CA ASP A 54 11.73 -19.20 -7.06
C ASP A 54 12.70 -18.05 -7.39
N PHE A 55 13.98 -18.29 -7.10
CA PHE A 55 15.08 -17.35 -7.36
C PHE A 55 15.66 -17.48 -8.78
N LYS A 56 15.20 -18.39 -9.63
CA LYS A 56 15.90 -18.71 -10.90
C LYS A 56 15.31 -18.11 -12.17
N HIS A 57 14.11 -17.51 -12.14
CA HIS A 57 13.47 -16.99 -13.35
C HIS A 57 12.77 -15.64 -13.17
N ASN A 58 13.33 -14.71 -12.38
CA ASN A 58 12.76 -13.37 -12.30
C ASN A 58 13.30 -12.48 -13.43
N ILE A 59 12.67 -12.57 -14.60
CA ILE A 59 12.91 -11.73 -15.80
C ILE A 59 12.97 -10.22 -15.46
N LEU A 60 12.32 -9.80 -14.37
CA LEU A 60 12.31 -8.41 -13.91
C LEU A 60 13.66 -7.94 -13.37
N ILE A 61 14.58 -8.85 -13.00
CA ILE A 61 15.89 -8.49 -12.45
C ILE A 61 16.90 -8.19 -13.57
N GLU A 62 16.89 -8.97 -14.65
CA GLU A 62 17.88 -8.84 -15.73
C GLU A 62 17.67 -7.57 -16.57
N ASN A 63 16.42 -7.15 -16.82
CA ASN A 63 16.09 -6.01 -17.69
C ASN A 63 15.17 -4.99 -17.02
N SER A 64 15.31 -4.80 -15.70
CA SER A 64 14.44 -3.91 -14.91
C SER A 64 14.27 -2.51 -15.54
N ASN A 65 15.33 -1.93 -16.10
CA ASN A 65 15.28 -0.60 -16.72
C ASN A 65 14.50 -0.55 -18.05
N GLU A 66 14.64 -1.54 -18.93
CA GLU A 66 13.89 -1.60 -20.19
C GLU A 66 12.40 -1.88 -19.97
N ILE A 67 12.08 -2.73 -18.99
CA ILE A 67 10.71 -3.02 -18.59
C ILE A 67 10.07 -1.77 -17.96
N ARG A 68 10.78 -1.03 -17.11
CA ARG A 68 10.28 0.22 -16.49
C ARG A 68 9.93 1.31 -17.49
N LEU A 69 10.65 1.41 -18.61
CA LEU A 69 10.37 2.39 -19.65
C LEU A 69 9.11 2.05 -20.48
N SER A 70 8.70 0.77 -20.49
CA SER A 70 7.56 0.31 -21.28
C SER A 70 6.22 0.30 -20.53
N TYR A 71 6.21 0.37 -19.18
CA TYR A 71 4.98 0.36 -18.39
C TYR A 71 4.59 1.75 -17.86
N PRO A 72 3.31 2.18 -18.02
CA PRO A 72 2.83 3.42 -17.44
C PRO A 72 2.83 3.33 -15.91
N GLN A 73 3.39 4.35 -15.24
CA GLN A 73 3.36 4.42 -13.79
C GLN A 73 1.93 4.65 -13.30
N LYS A 74 1.49 3.80 -12.37
CA LYS A 74 0.20 3.94 -11.70
C LYS A 74 0.40 3.96 -10.20
N THR A 75 -0.27 4.89 -9.55
CA THR A 75 -0.26 4.97 -8.08
C THR A 75 -1.29 3.99 -7.50
N ILE A 76 -0.90 3.27 -6.45
CA ILE A 76 -1.79 2.41 -5.66
C ILE A 76 -2.12 3.12 -4.36
N TRP A 77 -3.41 3.33 -4.12
CA TRP A 77 -3.94 3.98 -2.93
C TRP A 77 -4.67 2.97 -2.07
N LEU A 78 -4.52 3.08 -0.76
CA LEU A 78 -5.23 2.26 0.22
C LEU A 78 -6.01 3.15 1.18
N TYR A 79 -7.29 2.85 1.37
CA TYR A 79 -8.14 3.50 2.38
C TYR A 79 -8.37 2.54 3.52
N THR A 80 -8.14 2.97 4.76
CA THR A 80 -8.31 2.12 5.94
C THR A 80 -8.74 2.95 7.15
N GLY A 81 -9.53 2.32 8.04
CA GLY A 81 -9.89 2.87 9.33
C GLY A 81 -8.77 2.79 10.38
N TYR A 82 -7.66 2.10 10.09
CA TYR A 82 -6.48 2.10 10.94
C TYR A 82 -5.66 3.38 10.72
N THR A 83 -4.98 3.84 11.77
CA THR A 83 -3.98 4.90 11.62
C THR A 83 -2.62 4.31 11.23
N TRP A 84 -1.77 5.12 10.60
CA TRP A 84 -0.37 4.80 10.31
C TRP A 84 0.33 4.19 11.53
N GLU A 85 0.15 4.79 12.70
CA GLU A 85 0.78 4.34 13.95
C GLU A 85 0.28 2.95 14.37
N GLN A 86 -1.01 2.66 14.21
CA GLN A 86 -1.56 1.33 14.51
C GLN A 86 -1.01 0.24 13.60
N ILE A 87 -0.61 0.59 12.37
CA ILE A 87 -0.07 -0.33 11.37
C ILE A 87 1.44 -0.52 11.56
N VAL A 88 2.18 0.59 11.67
CA VAL A 88 3.65 0.60 11.69
C VAL A 88 4.18 0.29 13.09
N ASN A 89 3.53 0.81 14.13
CA ASN A 89 3.94 0.67 15.53
C ASN A 89 2.79 0.09 16.39
N PRO A 90 2.30 -1.13 16.09
CA PRO A 90 1.22 -1.73 16.86
C PRO A 90 1.69 -1.97 18.30
N VAL A 91 0.82 -1.65 19.27
CA VAL A 91 1.03 -2.03 20.67
C VAL A 91 0.92 -3.54 20.77
N VAL A 92 2.03 -4.20 21.12
CA VAL A 92 2.09 -5.63 21.40
C VAL A 92 2.38 -5.84 22.88
N THR A 93 1.62 -6.73 23.49
CA THR A 93 1.83 -7.21 24.86
C THR A 93 2.98 -8.22 24.87
N ASP A 94 3.62 -8.44 26.02
CA ASP A 94 4.78 -9.36 26.15
C ASP A 94 4.42 -10.86 25.97
N ASP A 95 3.22 -11.18 25.50
CA ASP A 95 2.78 -12.54 25.17
C ASP A 95 3.18 -12.91 23.73
N PHE A 96 3.79 -14.09 23.58
CA PHE A 96 4.09 -14.63 22.26
C PHE A 96 2.79 -15.07 21.57
N ASN A 97 2.42 -14.42 20.46
CA ASN A 97 1.26 -14.76 19.64
C ASN A 97 1.61 -14.68 18.14
N SER A 98 2.02 -15.82 17.58
CA SER A 98 2.49 -15.92 16.19
C SER A 98 1.44 -15.50 15.16
N GLU A 99 0.16 -15.77 15.41
CA GLU A 99 -0.91 -15.40 14.47
C GLU A 99 -1.13 -13.89 14.47
N ARG A 100 -1.14 -13.24 15.64
CA ARG A 100 -1.21 -11.78 15.73
C ARG A 100 -0.03 -11.13 15.01
N ASP A 101 1.19 -11.62 15.25
CA ASP A 101 2.40 -11.06 14.65
C ASP A 101 2.39 -11.20 13.12
N LYS A 102 1.90 -12.34 12.62
CA LYS A 102 1.71 -12.57 11.19
C LYS A 102 0.73 -11.57 10.58
N LEU A 103 -0.43 -11.35 11.21
CA LEU A 103 -1.43 -10.39 10.74
C LEU A 103 -0.89 -8.95 10.75
N LEU A 104 -0.20 -8.56 11.82
CA LEU A 104 0.46 -7.24 11.92
C LEU A 104 1.53 -7.06 10.84
N LYS A 105 2.31 -8.10 10.57
CA LYS A 105 3.28 -8.08 9.47
C LYS A 105 2.59 -7.92 8.12
N MET A 106 1.53 -8.69 7.85
CA MET A 106 0.79 -8.59 6.58
C MET A 106 0.21 -7.19 6.36
N ARG A 107 -0.33 -6.54 7.40
CA ARG A 107 -0.77 -5.13 7.31
C ARG A 107 0.35 -4.20 6.87
N ARG A 108 1.53 -4.32 7.47
CA ARG A 108 2.71 -3.52 7.09
C ARG A 108 3.15 -3.84 5.66
N ASP A 109 3.25 -5.11 5.30
CA ASP A 109 3.64 -5.55 3.96
C ASP A 109 2.70 -4.95 2.89
N ILE A 110 1.39 -4.96 3.14
CA ILE A 110 0.37 -4.31 2.30
C ILE A 110 0.65 -2.81 2.15
N VAL A 111 0.78 -2.09 3.28
CA VAL A 111 0.96 -0.63 3.27
C VAL A 111 2.27 -0.24 2.59
N GLU A 112 3.37 -0.95 2.84
CA GLU A 112 4.68 -0.66 2.25
C GLU A 112 4.72 -0.77 0.72
N GLN A 113 3.78 -1.53 0.17
CA GLN A 113 3.59 -1.72 -1.26
C GLN A 113 2.58 -0.73 -1.84
N CYS A 114 1.99 0.19 -1.06
CA CYS A 114 1.15 1.27 -1.57
C CYS A 114 1.95 2.55 -1.81
N ASP A 115 1.45 3.44 -2.67
CA ASP A 115 2.03 4.78 -2.86
C ASP A 115 1.40 5.78 -1.88
N VAL A 116 0.09 5.66 -1.66
CA VAL A 116 -0.68 6.56 -0.79
C VAL A 116 -1.54 5.76 0.18
N LEU A 117 -1.54 6.18 1.44
CA LEU A 117 -2.43 5.67 2.49
C LEU A 117 -3.39 6.78 2.92
N VAL A 118 -4.68 6.54 2.85
CA VAL A 118 -5.69 7.35 3.52
C VAL A 118 -6.05 6.63 4.82
N ASP A 119 -5.59 7.18 5.93
CA ASP A 119 -5.66 6.53 7.23
C ASP A 119 -6.75 7.12 8.14
N GLY A 120 -7.15 6.35 9.15
CA GLY A 120 -8.16 6.75 10.13
C GLY A 120 -9.61 6.48 9.72
N ARG A 121 -10.46 6.26 10.73
CA ARG A 121 -11.89 5.99 10.53
C ARG A 121 -12.60 7.22 9.99
N TYR A 122 -13.61 6.99 9.16
CA TYR A 122 -14.55 8.05 8.82
C TYR A 122 -15.40 8.43 10.04
N GLU A 123 -15.50 9.73 10.32
CA GLU A 123 -16.26 10.30 11.43
C GLU A 123 -17.29 11.29 10.85
N GLU A 124 -18.58 11.01 11.02
CA GLU A 124 -19.65 11.82 10.39
C GLU A 124 -19.68 13.26 10.91
N ASP A 125 -19.32 13.49 12.17
CA ASP A 125 -19.21 14.83 12.78
C ASP A 125 -18.04 15.65 12.24
N LYS A 126 -17.06 14.98 11.62
CA LYS A 126 -15.89 15.59 10.98
C LYS A 126 -15.91 15.51 9.47
N ARG A 127 -17.06 15.13 8.91
CA ARG A 127 -17.31 15.04 7.48
C ARG A 127 -17.02 16.38 6.80
N ASP A 128 -16.19 16.33 5.78
CA ASP A 128 -15.91 17.48 4.93
C ASP A 128 -15.80 17.02 3.47
N ILE A 129 -16.78 17.40 2.66
CA ILE A 129 -16.84 17.03 1.23
C ILE A 129 -15.80 17.75 0.38
N THR A 130 -15.18 18.81 0.91
CA THR A 130 -14.12 19.57 0.24
C THR A 130 -12.74 19.05 0.59
N TYR A 131 -12.65 18.13 1.56
CA TYR A 131 -11.39 17.56 2.00
C TYR A 131 -10.82 16.65 0.91
N HIS A 132 -9.71 17.07 0.34
CA HIS A 132 -9.19 16.43 -0.87
C HIS A 132 -8.79 14.98 -0.57
N TRP A 133 -9.37 14.04 -1.32
CA TRP A 133 -9.13 12.59 -1.25
C TRP A 133 -9.62 11.84 -0.01
N ALA A 134 -10.22 12.50 0.97
CA ALA A 134 -10.74 11.85 2.17
C ALA A 134 -12.13 12.42 2.54
N GLY A 135 -12.92 11.64 3.27
CA GLY A 135 -14.31 12.02 3.59
C GLY A 135 -14.45 12.78 4.90
N SER A 136 -13.44 12.71 5.77
CA SER A 136 -13.48 13.24 7.13
C SER A 136 -12.12 13.86 7.51
N THR A 137 -12.16 14.99 8.21
CA THR A 137 -10.98 15.83 8.51
C THR A 137 -9.99 15.22 9.51
N ASN A 138 -10.37 14.15 10.22
CA ASN A 138 -9.46 13.36 11.04
C ASN A 138 -8.57 12.41 10.22
N GLN A 139 -8.92 12.13 8.97
CA GLN A 139 -8.17 11.23 8.10
C GLN A 139 -6.95 11.95 7.53
N ARG A 140 -5.84 11.25 7.33
CA ARG A 140 -4.64 11.81 6.68
C ARG A 140 -4.38 11.12 5.36
N VAL A 141 -4.01 11.90 4.35
CA VAL A 141 -3.53 11.39 3.07
C VAL A 141 -2.00 11.37 3.12
N ILE A 142 -1.41 10.18 3.23
CA ILE A 142 -0.01 9.96 3.56
C ILE A 142 0.76 9.47 2.33
N ASP A 143 1.90 10.09 2.02
CA ASP A 143 2.88 9.56 1.08
C ASP A 143 3.64 8.42 1.76
N VAL A 144 3.32 7.18 1.39
CA VAL A 144 3.87 6.00 2.05
C VAL A 144 5.38 5.94 1.86
N GLN A 145 5.86 6.13 0.62
CA GLN A 145 7.26 5.88 0.29
C GLN A 145 8.16 6.94 0.95
N GLU A 146 7.73 8.21 0.95
CA GLU A 146 8.48 9.27 1.63
C GLU A 146 8.38 9.11 3.16
N SER A 147 7.24 8.66 3.69
CA SER A 147 7.10 8.41 5.13
C SER A 147 8.00 7.29 5.64
N LEU A 148 8.12 6.19 4.87
CA LEU A 148 9.04 5.09 5.18
C LEU A 148 10.50 5.56 5.14
N LYS A 149 10.86 6.36 4.13
CA LYS A 149 12.21 6.89 3.95
C LYS A 149 12.62 7.82 5.10
N GLN A 150 11.73 8.73 5.50
CA GLN A 150 12.00 9.69 6.57
C GLN A 150 11.73 9.13 7.98
N LYS A 151 11.10 7.95 8.08
CA LYS A 151 10.64 7.35 9.35
C LYS A 151 9.69 8.26 10.14
N GLN A 152 8.92 9.09 9.44
CA GLN A 152 7.91 9.99 9.99
C GLN A 152 6.76 10.13 8.99
N VAL A 153 5.58 10.49 9.46
CA VAL A 153 4.43 10.71 8.56
C VAL A 153 4.69 11.93 7.68
N VAL A 154 4.69 11.72 6.37
CA VAL A 154 4.78 12.76 5.34
C VAL A 154 3.46 12.78 4.59
N LEU A 155 2.79 13.95 4.58
CA LEU A 155 1.54 14.10 3.87
C LEU A 155 1.74 14.12 2.36
N TRP A 156 0.84 13.45 1.65
CA TRP A 156 0.82 13.43 0.19
C TRP A 156 0.61 14.84 -0.36
N LYS A 157 1.39 15.19 -1.37
CA LYS A 157 1.25 16.42 -2.15
C LYS A 157 1.01 16.01 -3.59
N ASP A 158 -0.02 16.56 -4.22
CA ASP A 158 -0.31 16.28 -5.62
C ASP A 158 0.92 16.61 -6.49
N LYS A 159 1.26 15.66 -7.37
CA LYS A 159 2.40 15.73 -8.30
C LYS A 159 1.91 15.95 -9.72
#